data_AF-A0A432FH87-F1
#
_entry.id   AF-A0A432FH87-F1
#
_cell.length_a   1.000
_cell.length_b   1.000
_cell.length_c   1.000
_cell.angle_alpha   90.00
_cell.angle_beta   90.00
_cell.angle_gamma   90.00
#
_symmetry.space_group_name_H-M   'P 1'
#
loop_
_entity.id
_entity.type
_entity.pdbx_description
1 polymer ?
#
loop_
_entity_poly.entity_id
_entity_poly.type
_entity_poly.pdbx_seq_one_letter_code
_entity_poly.pdbx_strand_id
1 'polypeptide(L)'
;MNKNHSNRNKLGMAALTLLAAVFMGAMSANAQIVIDGHFADWDGINAATVDDAKDMADPSGDIRQIQAHVEGDNLHLSMTVDGIAAPSVGDTPEGMNNRYYYHWLFDTDSDIATGFKNDAYEGNPTGLAKPIGADLVVQFGWRDGKPNGVYAYDPVDDDVHLVDDYTFSVSGDTISAVIALSDLKLTEGQEVRYSAFQEGASDGWAVDFVESASLTLSGPVSPAASVNDPADMADSSGDIKNISAVVKGDNLHLSMTVHGIAAPSVDDTPEGMNNRYYYHWLFDTDNDIATGFKNDAYEGNPTGLAKPIGADLVV
;
A
#
# COMPACT_ATOMS: atom_id res chain seq x y z
N MET A 1 61.76 -9.13 -65.59
CA MET A 1 60.42 -9.44 -66.13
C MET A 1 60.09 -10.86 -65.73
N ASN A 2 59.03 -11.22 -64.99
CA ASN A 2 58.06 -10.47 -64.21
C ASN A 2 57.63 -11.40 -63.06
N LYS A 3 57.59 -10.91 -61.82
CA LYS A 3 57.01 -11.60 -60.64
C LYS A 3 55.54 -11.17 -60.54
N ASN A 4 54.62 -12.12 -60.34
CA ASN A 4 53.28 -11.93 -59.76
C ASN A 4 53.05 -13.15 -58.85
N HIS A 5 53.06 -13.08 -57.51
CA HIS A 5 52.13 -12.43 -56.56
C HIS A 5 50.66 -12.81 -56.79
N SER A 6 50.14 -13.70 -55.94
CA SER A 6 48.79 -13.59 -55.40
C SER A 6 48.66 -14.37 -54.08
N ASN A 7 48.83 -13.60 -53.00
CA ASN A 7 48.15 -13.60 -51.70
C ASN A 7 47.86 -14.92 -50.96
N ARG A 8 48.76 -15.20 -50.00
CA ARG A 8 48.44 -15.78 -48.69
C ARG A 8 48.28 -14.63 -47.68
N ASN A 9 47.35 -14.75 -46.73
CA ASN A 9 47.40 -14.33 -45.32
C ASN A 9 45.99 -14.54 -44.72
N LYS A 10 45.77 -15.58 -43.91
CA LYS A 10 45.89 -15.63 -42.43
C LYS A 10 44.99 -14.63 -41.71
N LEU A 11 44.13 -15.16 -40.83
CA LEU A 11 43.58 -14.66 -39.55
C LEU A 11 42.20 -15.34 -39.40
N GLY A 12 41.90 -16.19 -38.43
CA GLY A 12 42.21 -16.09 -37.00
C GLY A 12 40.86 -15.99 -36.29
N MET A 13 40.43 -17.10 -35.68
CA MET A 13 39.17 -17.21 -34.93
C MET A 13 39.01 -16.10 -33.89
N ALA A 14 37.86 -15.45 -33.88
CA ALA A 14 37.29 -14.85 -32.68
C ALA A 14 35.76 -14.98 -32.76
N ALA A 15 35.22 -15.95 -32.02
CA ALA A 15 33.80 -16.08 -31.77
C ALA A 15 33.37 -14.95 -30.84
N LEU A 16 32.43 -14.12 -31.29
CA LEU A 16 31.76 -13.13 -30.44
C LEU A 16 30.43 -13.74 -30.02
N THR A 17 30.41 -14.34 -28.83
CA THR A 17 29.21 -14.88 -28.19
C THR A 17 28.33 -13.71 -27.77
N LEU A 18 27.18 -13.54 -28.44
CA LEU A 18 26.16 -12.56 -28.06
C LEU A 18 25.43 -13.10 -26.83
N LEU A 19 25.78 -12.60 -25.64
CA LEU A 19 25.02 -12.87 -24.42
C LEU A 19 23.75 -12.01 -24.46
N ALA A 20 22.64 -12.58 -24.93
CA ALA A 20 21.32 -12.00 -24.71
C ALA A 20 20.94 -12.22 -23.25
N ALA A 21 21.19 -11.22 -22.40
CA ALA A 21 20.61 -11.18 -21.06
C ALA A 21 19.11 -10.95 -21.21
N VAL A 22 18.33 -12.03 -21.22
CA VAL A 22 16.89 -11.96 -21.01
C VAL A 22 16.69 -11.62 -19.54
N PHE A 23 16.60 -10.33 -19.24
CA PHE A 23 16.06 -9.88 -17.95
C PHE A 23 14.55 -10.14 -18.01
N MET A 24 14.10 -11.30 -17.52
CA MET A 24 12.73 -11.44 -17.05
C MET A 24 12.63 -10.58 -15.78
N GLY A 25 12.42 -9.28 -15.97
CA GLY A 25 11.80 -8.48 -14.92
C GLY A 25 10.41 -9.06 -14.74
N ALA A 26 10.19 -9.78 -13.63
CA ALA A 26 8.83 -9.99 -13.17
C ALA A 26 8.26 -8.60 -12.94
N MET A 27 7.45 -8.12 -13.88
CA MET A 27 6.50 -7.07 -13.55
C MET A 27 5.57 -7.73 -12.55
N SER A 28 5.77 -7.42 -11.26
CA SER A 28 4.73 -7.68 -10.28
C SER A 28 3.49 -7.00 -10.84
N ALA A 29 2.46 -7.79 -11.14
CA ALA A 29 1.13 -7.20 -11.26
C ALA A 29 0.92 -6.40 -9.98
N ASN A 30 0.48 -5.14 -10.11
CA ASN A 30 0.11 -4.35 -8.95
C ASN A 30 -1.00 -5.14 -8.23
N ALA A 31 -0.70 -5.65 -7.04
CA ALA A 31 -1.66 -6.39 -6.25
C ALA A 31 -2.69 -5.37 -5.75
N GLN A 32 -3.84 -5.34 -6.42
CA GLN A 32 -5.05 -4.67 -5.95
C GLN A 32 -5.78 -5.66 -5.05
N ILE A 33 -6.18 -5.23 -3.85
CA ILE A 33 -6.97 -6.07 -2.97
C ILE A 33 -8.40 -6.14 -3.52
N VAL A 34 -8.88 -7.35 -3.76
CA VAL A 34 -10.24 -7.64 -4.22
C VAL A 34 -10.96 -8.41 -3.13
N ILE A 35 -12.05 -7.84 -2.61
CA ILE A 35 -12.87 -8.49 -1.59
C ILE A 35 -13.77 -9.55 -2.26
N ASP A 36 -13.25 -10.76 -2.44
CA ASP A 36 -13.94 -11.89 -3.08
C ASP A 36 -13.77 -13.24 -2.35
N GLY A 37 -13.07 -13.24 -1.22
CA GLY A 37 -12.75 -14.45 -0.44
C GLY A 37 -11.53 -15.23 -0.96
N HIS A 38 -10.79 -14.69 -1.93
CA HIS A 38 -9.48 -15.19 -2.36
C HIS A 38 -8.34 -14.29 -1.83
N PHE A 39 -7.76 -14.66 -0.69
CA PHE A 39 -6.79 -13.82 0.02
C PHE A 39 -5.36 -13.80 -0.54
N ALA A 40 -5.13 -14.35 -1.73
CA ALA A 40 -3.79 -14.35 -2.34
C ALA A 40 -3.32 -12.95 -2.77
N ASP A 41 -4.26 -12.01 -2.88
CA ASP A 41 -4.03 -10.59 -3.10
C ASP A 41 -3.35 -9.89 -1.91
N TRP A 42 -3.49 -10.43 -0.69
CA TRP A 42 -2.76 -9.93 0.50
C TRP A 42 -1.27 -10.31 0.50
N ASP A 43 -0.88 -11.33 -0.27
CA ASP A 43 0.52 -11.78 -0.34
C ASP A 43 1.43 -10.73 -0.96
N GLY A 44 2.44 -10.28 -0.21
CA GLY A 44 3.43 -9.31 -0.69
C GLY A 44 2.99 -7.85 -0.59
N ILE A 45 1.81 -7.57 -0.03
CA ILE A 45 1.41 -6.22 0.35
C ILE A 45 2.14 -5.81 1.63
N ASN A 46 2.67 -4.58 1.66
CA ASN A 46 3.21 -3.99 2.88
C ASN A 46 2.07 -3.47 3.77
N ALA A 47 1.27 -4.38 4.29
CA ALA A 47 0.20 -4.07 5.23
C ALA A 47 0.76 -3.92 6.65
N ALA A 48 0.18 -3.02 7.45
CA ALA A 48 0.39 -3.11 8.88
C ALA A 48 -0.18 -4.45 9.34
N THR A 49 0.59 -5.20 10.11
CA THR A 49 0.23 -6.55 10.57
C THR A 49 0.44 -6.66 12.07
N VAL A 50 -0.50 -7.27 12.78
CA VAL A 50 -0.32 -7.71 14.17
C VAL A 50 -0.62 -9.19 14.24
N ASP A 51 0.35 -9.96 14.72
CA ASP A 51 0.18 -11.38 15.03
C ASP A 51 -0.30 -11.52 16.47
N ASP A 52 -1.17 -12.50 16.68
CA ASP A 52 -1.68 -12.88 17.99
C ASP A 52 -1.41 -14.36 18.27
N ALA A 53 -1.31 -14.70 19.55
CA ALA A 53 -0.91 -16.02 20.00
C ALA A 53 -2.14 -16.76 20.51
N LYS A 54 -2.40 -17.93 19.94
CA LYS A 54 -3.48 -18.82 20.36
C LYS A 54 -3.67 -18.91 21.88
N ASP A 55 -4.80 -18.39 22.37
CA ASP A 55 -5.08 -18.36 23.81
C ASP A 55 -6.55 -18.63 24.19
N MET A 56 -7.42 -18.91 23.22
CA MET A 56 -8.80 -19.34 23.44
C MET A 56 -9.01 -20.86 23.31
N ALA A 57 -10.10 -21.35 23.89
CA ALA A 57 -10.50 -22.74 23.71
C ALA A 57 -11.23 -22.97 22.37
N ASP A 58 -12.10 -22.04 21.92
CA ASP A 58 -12.72 -22.09 20.59
C ASP A 58 -11.82 -21.41 19.55
N PRO A 59 -11.17 -22.18 18.66
CA PRO A 59 -10.28 -21.61 17.64
C PRO A 59 -11.01 -20.71 16.63
N SER A 60 -12.32 -20.83 16.47
CA SER A 60 -13.10 -19.99 15.54
C SER A 60 -13.26 -18.56 16.03
N GLY A 61 -13.11 -18.35 17.33
CA GLY A 61 -13.05 -17.04 17.97
C GLY A 61 -11.62 -16.50 18.16
N ASP A 62 -10.65 -17.41 18.27
CA ASP A 62 -9.24 -17.13 18.53
C ASP A 62 -8.57 -16.43 17.33
N ILE A 63 -8.35 -15.13 17.43
CA ILE A 63 -7.70 -14.33 16.40
C ILE A 63 -6.22 -14.73 16.34
N ARG A 64 -5.72 -14.96 15.13
CA ARG A 64 -4.30 -15.22 14.87
C ARG A 64 -3.58 -14.01 14.30
N GLN A 65 -4.26 -13.20 13.51
CA GLN A 65 -3.64 -12.05 12.86
C GLN A 65 -4.68 -11.02 12.43
N ILE A 66 -4.31 -9.74 12.50
CA ILE A 66 -5.01 -8.66 11.81
C ILE A 66 -4.07 -7.92 10.86
N GLN A 67 -4.63 -7.47 9.75
CA GLN A 67 -3.93 -6.62 8.79
C GLN A 67 -4.78 -5.43 8.37
N ALA A 68 -4.12 -4.30 8.14
CA ALA A 68 -4.75 -3.10 7.65
C ALA A 68 -3.90 -2.45 6.56
N HIS A 69 -4.57 -2.01 5.50
CA HIS A 69 -3.95 -1.43 4.32
C HIS A 69 -4.83 -0.34 3.72
N VAL A 70 -4.23 0.73 3.22
CA VAL A 70 -4.96 1.73 2.43
C VAL A 70 -4.67 1.49 0.96
N GLU A 71 -5.68 1.49 0.11
CA GLU A 71 -5.52 1.47 -1.35
C GLU A 71 -6.44 2.53 -1.96
N GLY A 72 -5.86 3.58 -2.55
CA GLY A 72 -6.62 4.76 -2.94
C GLY A 72 -7.30 5.41 -1.73
N ASP A 73 -8.61 5.65 -1.84
CA ASP A 73 -9.44 6.25 -0.78
C ASP A 73 -10.07 5.20 0.17
N ASN A 74 -9.67 3.93 0.04
CA ASN A 74 -10.27 2.82 0.79
C ASN A 74 -9.32 2.26 1.85
N LEU A 75 -9.89 1.93 3.00
CA LEU A 75 -9.28 1.09 4.03
C LEU A 75 -9.69 -0.36 3.80
N HIS A 76 -8.69 -1.20 3.54
CA HIS A 76 -8.80 -2.65 3.44
C HIS A 76 -8.37 -3.27 4.77
N LEU A 77 -9.21 -4.16 5.30
CA LEU A 77 -8.99 -4.85 6.55
C LEU A 77 -9.00 -6.36 6.34
N SER A 78 -8.15 -7.06 7.07
CA SER A 78 -8.15 -8.51 7.16
C SER A 78 -8.05 -8.94 8.63
N MET A 79 -8.75 -10.01 8.97
CA MET A 79 -8.65 -10.70 10.26
C MET A 79 -8.68 -12.19 10.01
N THR A 80 -7.69 -12.89 10.54
CA THR A 80 -7.54 -14.34 10.42
C THR A 80 -7.61 -14.97 11.80
N VAL A 81 -8.36 -16.06 11.93
CA VAL A 81 -8.50 -16.85 13.17
C VAL A 81 -7.77 -18.19 13.07
N ASP A 82 -7.67 -18.92 14.18
CA ASP A 82 -7.09 -20.27 14.17
C ASP A 82 -8.05 -21.38 13.68
N GLY A 83 -9.35 -21.10 13.69
CA GLY A 83 -10.42 -22.00 13.31
C GLY A 83 -11.08 -21.62 11.99
N ILE A 84 -12.40 -21.54 11.97
CA ILE A 84 -13.17 -21.06 10.82
C ILE A 84 -13.70 -19.68 11.18
N ALA A 85 -13.41 -18.69 10.35
CA ALA A 85 -14.02 -17.38 10.49
C ALA A 85 -15.50 -17.45 10.12
N ALA A 86 -16.36 -16.88 10.98
CA ALA A 86 -17.80 -16.85 10.76
C ALA A 86 -18.41 -18.25 10.42
N PRO A 87 -18.21 -19.25 11.30
CA PRO A 87 -18.58 -20.63 11.01
C PRO A 87 -20.08 -20.76 10.72
N SER A 88 -20.50 -21.74 9.93
CA SER A 88 -21.92 -22.09 9.84
C SER A 88 -22.39 -22.85 11.08
N VAL A 89 -23.70 -23.04 11.25
CA VAL A 89 -24.24 -23.91 12.30
C VAL A 89 -23.68 -25.34 12.22
N GLY A 90 -23.37 -25.83 11.01
CA GLY A 90 -22.79 -27.15 10.82
C GLY A 90 -21.30 -27.24 11.16
N ASP A 91 -20.61 -26.10 11.15
CA ASP A 91 -19.19 -25.99 11.52
C ASP A 91 -19.01 -25.81 13.02
N THR A 92 -20.04 -25.33 13.73
CA THR A 92 -20.03 -25.16 15.18
C THR A 92 -20.05 -26.51 15.90
N PRO A 93 -19.10 -26.75 16.83
CA PRO A 93 -19.08 -27.99 17.62
C PRO A 93 -20.38 -28.26 18.38
N GLU A 94 -20.69 -29.55 18.56
CA GLU A 94 -21.88 -29.97 19.32
C GLU A 94 -21.87 -29.38 20.74
N GLY A 95 -22.95 -28.70 21.11
CA GLY A 95 -23.09 -28.05 22.42
C GLY A 95 -22.62 -26.59 22.48
N MET A 96 -22.04 -26.05 21.41
CA MET A 96 -21.66 -24.64 21.30
C MET A 96 -22.72 -23.81 20.55
N ASN A 97 -22.74 -22.49 20.79
CA ASN A 97 -23.63 -21.55 20.10
C ASN A 97 -22.92 -20.89 18.93
N ASN A 98 -23.55 -20.90 17.75
CA ASN A 98 -23.04 -20.21 16.56
C ASN A 98 -23.35 -18.71 16.61
N ARG A 99 -22.57 -17.95 17.38
CA ARG A 99 -22.69 -16.49 17.45
C ARG A 99 -21.35 -15.86 17.78
N TYR A 100 -20.84 -15.05 16.87
CA TYR A 100 -19.51 -14.43 16.93
C TYR A 100 -19.61 -12.97 16.52
N TYR A 101 -18.87 -12.10 17.20
CA TYR A 101 -18.64 -10.73 16.77
C TYR A 101 -17.14 -10.49 16.72
N TYR A 102 -16.68 -9.99 15.58
CA TYR A 102 -15.30 -9.64 15.33
C TYR A 102 -15.24 -8.12 15.18
N HIS A 103 -14.26 -7.50 15.82
CA HIS A 103 -14.18 -6.04 15.91
C HIS A 103 -12.76 -5.59 15.57
N TRP A 104 -12.62 -4.66 14.64
CA TRP A 104 -11.41 -3.86 14.52
C TRP A 104 -11.59 -2.56 15.30
N LEU A 105 -10.57 -2.17 16.05
CA LEU A 105 -10.52 -0.97 16.87
C LEU A 105 -9.53 0.02 16.26
N PHE A 106 -9.90 1.29 16.16
CA PHE A 106 -9.02 2.38 15.72
C PHE A 106 -9.01 3.51 16.73
N ASP A 107 -7.83 3.84 17.23
CA ASP A 107 -7.53 5.05 17.98
C ASP A 107 -6.99 6.07 16.97
N THR A 108 -7.80 7.10 16.74
CA THR A 108 -7.66 8.02 15.60
C THR A 108 -6.96 9.31 15.97
N ASP A 109 -6.88 9.62 17.27
CA ASP A 109 -6.24 10.81 17.82
C ASP A 109 -4.93 10.49 18.60
N SER A 110 -4.60 9.21 18.76
CA SER A 110 -3.48 8.70 19.55
C SER A 110 -3.53 9.06 21.04
N ASP A 111 -4.71 9.39 21.56
CA ASP A 111 -4.95 9.65 22.99
C ASP A 111 -5.68 8.47 23.64
N ILE A 112 -4.94 7.64 24.36
CA ILE A 112 -5.51 6.54 25.16
C ILE A 112 -6.56 6.99 26.20
N ALA A 113 -6.64 8.29 26.51
CA ALA A 113 -7.62 8.80 27.45
C ALA A 113 -9.03 8.97 26.85
N THR A 114 -9.15 9.09 25.53
CA THR A 114 -10.41 9.23 24.79
C THR A 114 -10.91 7.86 24.30
N GLY A 115 -12.14 7.82 23.77
CA GLY A 115 -12.73 6.61 23.21
C GLY A 115 -12.97 5.45 24.19
N PHE A 116 -13.10 4.26 23.60
CA PHE A 116 -13.20 2.98 24.30
C PHE A 116 -11.81 2.44 24.65
N LYS A 117 -11.54 2.32 25.95
CA LYS A 117 -10.27 1.78 26.45
C LYS A 117 -10.29 0.27 26.44
N ASN A 118 -9.37 -0.34 25.69
CA ASN A 118 -9.27 -1.80 25.60
C ASN A 118 -8.31 -2.42 26.64
N ASP A 119 -7.92 -1.69 27.70
CA ASP A 119 -7.13 -2.25 28.81
C ASP A 119 -7.98 -3.10 29.78
N ALA A 120 -9.31 -2.96 29.71
CA ALA A 120 -10.27 -3.80 30.39
C ALA A 120 -11.56 -3.95 29.56
N TYR A 121 -12.20 -5.12 29.68
CA TYR A 121 -13.50 -5.41 29.06
C TYR A 121 -14.44 -6.02 30.09
N GLU A 122 -15.65 -5.47 30.20
CA GLU A 122 -16.66 -5.83 31.21
C GLU A 122 -16.12 -5.89 32.66
N GLY A 123 -15.15 -5.03 32.98
CA GLY A 123 -14.53 -4.95 34.31
C GLY A 123 -13.37 -5.92 34.55
N ASN A 124 -12.98 -6.73 33.55
CA ASN A 124 -11.83 -7.62 33.61
C ASN A 124 -10.65 -7.04 32.82
N PRO A 125 -9.41 -7.05 33.34
CA PRO A 125 -8.24 -6.64 32.57
C PRO A 125 -8.04 -7.52 31.34
N THR A 126 -7.72 -6.91 30.20
CA THR A 126 -7.40 -7.65 28.95
C THR A 126 -5.98 -8.20 28.94
N GLY A 127 -5.07 -7.57 29.69
CA GLY A 127 -3.67 -7.98 29.75
C GLY A 127 -2.79 -7.46 28.61
N LEU A 128 -3.34 -6.63 27.71
CA LEU A 128 -2.61 -5.99 26.63
C LEU A 128 -1.45 -5.14 27.16
N ALA A 129 -0.29 -5.27 26.52
CA ALA A 129 0.89 -4.45 26.77
C ALA A 129 0.78 -3.07 26.12
N LYS A 130 0.04 -2.95 25.00
CA LYS A 130 -0.17 -1.69 24.27
C LYS A 130 -1.66 -1.38 24.10
N PRO A 131 -2.39 -1.07 25.19
CA PRO A 131 -3.78 -0.66 25.07
C PRO A 131 -3.92 0.67 24.31
N ILE A 132 -5.12 0.91 23.78
CA ILE A 132 -5.51 2.09 23.01
C ILE A 132 -6.85 2.64 23.51
N GLY A 133 -7.14 3.90 23.17
CA GLY A 133 -8.45 4.54 23.32
C GLY A 133 -9.15 4.58 21.97
N ALA A 134 -9.94 3.57 21.64
CA ALA A 134 -10.52 3.44 20.31
C ALA A 134 -11.67 4.45 20.10
N ASP A 135 -11.59 5.26 19.05
CA ASP A 135 -12.62 6.22 18.62
C ASP A 135 -13.53 5.66 17.53
N LEU A 136 -13.12 4.54 16.93
CA LEU A 136 -13.84 3.89 15.85
C LEU A 136 -13.78 2.38 16.01
N VAL A 137 -14.94 1.74 15.86
CA VAL A 137 -15.09 0.29 15.80
C VAL A 137 -15.66 -0.10 14.45
N VAL A 138 -15.05 -1.08 13.79
CA VAL A 138 -15.61 -1.76 12.63
C VAL A 138 -16.02 -3.16 13.07
N GLN A 139 -17.33 -3.43 13.10
CA GLN A 139 -17.88 -4.69 13.59
C GLN A 139 -18.37 -5.58 12.45
N PHE A 140 -17.95 -6.84 12.50
CA PHE A 140 -18.51 -7.94 11.74
C PHE A 140 -19.18 -8.98 12.67
N GLY A 141 -20.51 -8.93 12.74
CA GLY A 141 -21.34 -9.83 13.53
C GLY A 141 -21.87 -11.01 12.71
N TRP A 142 -21.81 -12.21 13.28
CA TRP A 142 -22.26 -13.45 12.67
C TRP A 142 -23.10 -14.30 13.63
N ARG A 143 -24.26 -14.77 13.17
CA ARG A 143 -25.16 -15.63 13.94
C ARG A 143 -25.89 -16.61 13.03
N ASP A 144 -25.95 -17.86 13.46
CA ASP A 144 -26.68 -18.93 12.78
C ASP A 144 -26.30 -19.06 11.29
N GLY A 145 -25.01 -18.91 10.98
CA GLY A 145 -24.46 -18.97 9.63
C GLY A 145 -24.80 -17.76 8.75
N LYS A 146 -25.15 -16.61 9.34
CA LYS A 146 -25.52 -15.39 8.61
C LYS A 146 -24.98 -14.13 9.28
N PRO A 147 -24.72 -13.06 8.52
CA PRO A 147 -24.39 -11.77 9.11
C PRO A 147 -25.55 -11.27 10.00
N ASN A 148 -25.23 -10.74 11.18
CA ASN A 148 -26.21 -10.17 12.09
C ASN A 148 -25.72 -8.88 12.80
N GLY A 149 -24.85 -8.12 12.14
CA GLY A 149 -24.40 -6.80 12.58
C GLY A 149 -23.12 -6.41 11.85
N VAL A 150 -23.24 -5.81 10.67
CA VAL A 150 -22.10 -5.37 9.83
C VAL A 150 -22.17 -3.86 9.73
N TYR A 151 -21.41 -3.17 10.58
CA TYR A 151 -21.44 -1.71 10.65
C TYR A 151 -20.18 -1.16 11.31
N ALA A 152 -19.93 0.13 11.12
CA ALA A 152 -18.89 0.89 11.80
C ALA A 152 -19.49 2.02 12.63
N TYR A 153 -18.93 2.31 13.80
CA TYR A 153 -19.50 3.27 14.76
C TYR A 153 -18.44 3.89 15.67
N ASP A 154 -18.78 5.01 16.30
CA ASP A 154 -18.01 5.61 17.39
C ASP A 154 -18.43 4.90 18.70
N PRO A 155 -17.51 4.23 19.43
CA PRO A 155 -17.87 3.46 20.61
C PRO A 155 -18.29 4.32 21.81
N VAL A 156 -18.18 5.65 21.74
CA VAL A 156 -18.74 6.58 22.74
C VAL A 156 -20.20 6.93 22.43
N ASP A 157 -20.63 6.81 21.17
CA ASP A 157 -21.99 7.05 20.69
C ASP A 157 -22.44 5.90 19.76
N ASP A 158 -22.65 4.72 20.37
CA ASP A 158 -22.96 3.47 19.68
C ASP A 158 -24.40 3.38 19.14
N ASP A 159 -25.22 4.40 19.42
CA ASP A 159 -26.57 4.54 18.87
C ASP A 159 -26.57 5.00 17.40
N VAL A 160 -25.44 5.49 16.87
CA VAL A 160 -25.32 6.03 15.51
C VAL A 160 -24.22 5.32 14.72
N HIS A 161 -24.63 4.52 13.75
CA HIS A 161 -23.70 3.92 12.80
C HIS A 161 -23.16 4.98 11.82
N LEU A 162 -21.86 4.92 11.58
CA LEU A 162 -21.18 5.67 10.52
C LEU A 162 -21.40 5.01 9.15
N VAL A 163 -21.36 3.68 9.14
CA VAL A 163 -21.48 2.85 7.94
C VAL A 163 -22.29 1.61 8.30
N ASP A 164 -23.23 1.23 7.45
CA ASP A 164 -23.95 -0.05 7.51
C ASP A 164 -23.62 -0.88 6.27
N ASP A 165 -23.65 -2.20 6.40
CA ASP A 165 -23.56 -3.17 5.29
C ASP A 165 -22.35 -2.91 4.35
N TYR A 166 -21.20 -2.57 4.93
CA TYR A 166 -19.96 -2.38 4.16
C TYR A 166 -19.56 -3.66 3.40
N THR A 167 -18.70 -3.52 2.39
CA THR A 167 -18.30 -4.66 1.56
C THR A 167 -17.34 -5.57 2.32
N PHE A 168 -17.67 -6.86 2.40
CA PHE A 168 -16.85 -7.87 3.08
C PHE A 168 -16.86 -9.21 2.33
N SER A 169 -15.90 -10.06 2.66
CA SER A 169 -15.85 -11.47 2.27
C SER A 169 -15.36 -12.32 3.43
N VAL A 170 -15.88 -13.53 3.55
CA VAL A 170 -15.40 -14.53 4.49
C VAL A 170 -15.10 -15.82 3.74
N SER A 171 -13.94 -16.42 4.02
CA SER A 171 -13.57 -17.71 3.44
C SER A 171 -12.55 -18.39 4.34
N GLY A 172 -12.83 -19.64 4.69
CA GLY A 172 -11.96 -20.41 5.59
C GLY A 172 -11.82 -19.73 6.96
N ASP A 173 -10.60 -19.33 7.28
CA ASP A 173 -10.19 -18.73 8.54
C ASP A 173 -10.08 -17.20 8.48
N THR A 174 -10.44 -16.57 7.37
CA THR A 174 -10.21 -15.12 7.17
C THR A 174 -11.49 -14.36 6.83
N ILE A 175 -11.61 -13.17 7.43
CA ILE A 175 -12.58 -12.11 7.12
C ILE A 175 -11.80 -10.98 6.46
N SER A 176 -12.28 -10.46 5.34
CA SER A 176 -11.78 -9.21 4.78
C SER A 176 -12.90 -8.21 4.55
N ALA A 177 -12.58 -6.93 4.69
CA ALA A 177 -13.51 -5.83 4.50
C ALA A 177 -12.85 -4.68 3.75
N VAL A 178 -13.66 -3.89 3.04
CA VAL A 178 -13.25 -2.62 2.44
C VAL A 178 -14.28 -1.54 2.77
N ILE A 179 -13.79 -0.41 3.27
CA ILE A 179 -14.60 0.76 3.62
C ILE A 179 -13.88 2.02 3.14
N ALA A 180 -14.60 3.00 2.61
CA ALA A 180 -14.02 4.29 2.25
C ALA A 180 -13.55 5.05 3.50
N LEU A 181 -12.37 5.66 3.45
CA LEU A 181 -11.82 6.47 4.55
C LEU A 181 -12.78 7.60 4.93
N SER A 182 -13.44 8.23 3.95
CA SER A 182 -14.40 9.32 4.17
C SER A 182 -15.59 8.90 5.01
N ASP A 183 -16.09 7.67 4.81
CA ASP A 183 -17.26 7.16 5.51
C ASP A 183 -16.92 6.88 6.98
N LEU A 184 -15.67 6.53 7.25
CA LEU A 184 -15.10 6.36 8.58
C LEU A 184 -14.62 7.67 9.23
N LYS A 185 -14.76 8.82 8.53
CA LYS A 185 -14.22 10.12 8.93
C LYS A 185 -12.70 10.13 9.11
N LEU A 186 -11.99 9.24 8.41
CA LEU A 186 -10.54 9.15 8.38
C LEU A 186 -9.97 9.93 7.19
N THR A 187 -8.71 10.35 7.31
CA THR A 187 -8.00 11.12 6.26
C THR A 187 -6.75 10.40 5.80
N GLU A 188 -6.46 10.41 4.49
CA GLU A 188 -5.19 9.89 3.97
C GLU A 188 -3.99 10.61 4.63
N GLY A 189 -2.99 9.85 5.05
CA GLY A 189 -1.78 10.32 5.72
C GLY A 189 -1.93 10.54 7.23
N GLN A 190 -3.14 10.39 7.80
CA GLN A 190 -3.35 10.39 9.25
C GLN A 190 -2.64 9.18 9.89
N GLU A 191 -2.02 9.37 11.05
CA GLU A 191 -1.55 8.26 11.88
C GLU A 191 -2.68 7.77 12.79
N VAL A 192 -2.88 6.47 12.84
CA VAL A 192 -3.81 5.79 13.73
C VAL A 192 -3.10 4.67 14.47
N ARG A 193 -3.66 4.22 15.59
CA ARG A 193 -3.34 2.91 16.16
C ARG A 193 -4.52 1.99 15.90
N TYR A 194 -4.25 0.73 15.61
CA TYR A 194 -5.30 -0.25 15.41
C TYR A 194 -5.02 -1.54 16.19
N SER A 195 -6.09 -2.19 16.60
CA SER A 195 -6.16 -3.42 17.39
C SER A 195 -7.44 -4.15 16.99
N ALA A 196 -7.73 -5.30 17.59
CA ALA A 196 -8.97 -6.02 17.37
C ALA A 196 -9.36 -6.84 18.60
N PHE A 197 -10.62 -7.26 18.63
CA PHE A 197 -11.06 -8.28 19.57
C PHE A 197 -12.20 -9.11 18.98
N GLN A 198 -12.37 -10.31 19.51
CA GLN A 198 -13.45 -11.22 19.16
C GLN A 198 -14.23 -11.60 20.41
N GLU A 199 -15.56 -11.62 20.33
CA GLU A 199 -16.44 -12.15 21.38
C GLU A 199 -17.41 -13.18 20.83
N GLY A 200 -17.57 -14.31 21.52
CA GLY A 200 -18.30 -15.47 20.97
C GLY A 200 -19.12 -16.23 22.00
N ALA A 201 -20.38 -16.51 21.70
CA ALA A 201 -21.25 -17.29 22.58
C ALA A 201 -20.91 -18.80 22.62
N SER A 202 -20.00 -19.24 21.75
CA SER A 202 -19.55 -20.62 21.61
C SER A 202 -18.73 -21.09 22.81
N ASP A 203 -17.86 -20.24 23.34
CA ASP A 203 -17.04 -20.49 24.53
C ASP A 203 -17.49 -19.61 25.71
N GLY A 204 -18.81 -19.55 25.93
CA GLY A 204 -19.38 -18.87 27.09
C GLY A 204 -19.15 -17.35 27.12
N TRP A 205 -19.06 -16.69 25.97
CA TRP A 205 -18.72 -15.27 25.82
C TRP A 205 -17.28 -14.95 26.22
N ALA A 206 -16.37 -15.93 26.07
CA ALA A 206 -14.94 -15.64 26.09
C ALA A 206 -14.60 -14.61 24.99
N VAL A 207 -13.59 -13.81 25.29
CA VAL A 207 -13.14 -12.70 24.47
C VAL A 207 -11.64 -12.85 24.25
N ASP A 208 -11.21 -12.63 23.02
CA ASP A 208 -9.80 -12.56 22.64
C ASP A 208 -9.48 -11.15 22.15
N PHE A 209 -8.34 -10.60 22.62
CA PHE A 209 -7.88 -9.25 22.34
C PHE A 209 -6.49 -9.31 21.70
N VAL A 210 -6.36 -8.64 20.56
CA VAL A 210 -5.09 -8.51 19.85
C VAL A 210 -4.36 -7.23 20.25
N GLU A 211 -3.04 -7.32 20.39
CA GLU A 211 -2.18 -6.14 20.60
C GLU A 211 -2.37 -5.04 19.55
N SER A 212 -1.92 -3.82 19.87
CA SER A 212 -2.00 -2.72 18.91
C SER A 212 -0.72 -2.50 18.10
N ALA A 213 -0.92 -1.97 16.89
CA ALA A 213 0.15 -1.41 16.05
C ALA A 213 -0.22 -0.02 15.53
N SER A 214 0.80 0.74 15.15
CA SER A 214 0.61 2.03 14.47
C SER A 214 0.48 1.82 12.96
N LEU A 215 -0.38 2.60 12.34
CA LEU A 215 -0.62 2.62 10.90
C LEU A 215 -0.70 4.08 10.45
N THR A 216 0.11 4.47 9.47
CA THR A 216 -0.16 5.67 8.69
C THR A 216 -1.15 5.28 7.60
N LEU A 217 -2.29 5.97 7.52
CA LEU A 217 -3.36 5.74 6.53
C LEU A 217 -2.93 6.24 5.15
N SER A 218 -1.88 5.64 4.61
CA SER A 218 -1.33 5.94 3.30
C SER A 218 -1.13 4.64 2.56
N GLY A 219 -1.73 4.52 1.39
CA GLY A 219 -1.52 3.35 0.55
C GLY A 219 -0.16 3.37 -0.15
N PRO A 220 0.36 2.19 -0.55
CA PRO A 220 1.40 2.13 -1.53
C PRO A 220 0.90 2.79 -2.80
N VAL A 221 1.61 3.84 -3.14
CA VAL A 221 1.69 4.46 -4.44
C VAL A 221 2.11 3.40 -5.48
N SER A 222 1.15 2.77 -6.18
CA SER A 222 1.45 1.95 -7.36
C SER A 222 0.37 2.02 -8.44
N PRO A 223 0.73 2.34 -9.70
CA PRO A 223 2.09 2.46 -10.22
C PRO A 223 2.78 3.77 -9.83
N ALA A 224 3.99 3.65 -9.29
CA ALA A 224 4.93 4.76 -9.10
C ALA A 224 6.17 4.51 -9.96
N ALA A 225 6.52 5.47 -10.81
CA ALA A 225 7.78 5.49 -11.54
C ALA A 225 8.73 6.47 -10.86
N SER A 226 10.02 6.14 -10.79
CA SER A 226 11.04 7.08 -10.36
C SER A 226 12.34 6.89 -11.13
N VAL A 227 12.97 8.00 -11.49
CA VAL A 227 14.24 8.05 -12.21
C VAL A 227 15.17 8.99 -11.47
N ASN A 228 16.37 8.52 -11.14
CA ASN A 228 17.44 9.34 -10.59
C ASN A 228 18.31 9.88 -11.72
N ASP A 229 18.79 11.10 -11.52
CA ASP A 229 19.65 11.82 -12.45
C ASP A 229 20.93 12.26 -11.70
N PRO A 230 22.13 11.95 -12.21
CA PRO A 230 23.36 12.42 -11.61
C PRO A 230 23.50 13.93 -11.77
N ALA A 231 24.20 14.60 -10.85
CA ALA A 231 24.50 16.01 -11.01
C ALA A 231 25.45 16.20 -12.22
N ASP A 232 24.99 16.90 -13.24
CA ASP A 232 25.73 17.10 -14.48
C ASP A 232 25.70 18.53 -15.02
N MET A 233 25.05 19.46 -14.30
CA MET A 233 25.13 20.89 -14.56
C MET A 233 26.22 21.58 -13.74
N ALA A 234 26.81 22.65 -14.29
CA ALA A 234 27.84 23.44 -13.60
C ALA A 234 27.29 24.24 -12.41
N ASP A 235 26.04 24.72 -12.51
CA ASP A 235 25.25 25.19 -11.38
C ASP A 235 24.34 24.05 -10.95
N SER A 236 24.48 23.59 -9.71
CA SER A 236 23.65 22.50 -9.19
C SER A 236 22.23 22.96 -8.82
N SER A 237 21.99 24.27 -8.73
CA SER A 237 20.64 24.79 -8.48
C SER A 237 19.77 24.59 -9.72
N GLY A 238 18.63 23.95 -9.52
CA GLY A 238 17.76 23.52 -10.61
C GLY A 238 18.22 22.29 -11.41
N ASP A 239 19.40 21.73 -11.13
CA ASP A 239 19.85 20.47 -11.70
C ASP A 239 19.01 19.30 -11.17
N ILE A 240 18.35 18.57 -12.06
CA ILE A 240 17.40 17.53 -11.68
C ILE A 240 18.16 16.40 -10.99
N LYS A 241 17.62 15.92 -9.87
CA LYS A 241 18.18 14.81 -9.10
C LYS A 241 17.33 13.57 -9.19
N ASN A 242 16.02 13.77 -9.12
CA ASN A 242 15.06 12.69 -9.21
C ASN A 242 13.73 13.24 -9.68
N ILE A 243 13.05 12.47 -10.52
CA ILE A 243 11.62 12.63 -10.77
C ILE A 243 10.87 11.40 -10.27
N SER A 244 9.66 11.61 -9.81
CA SER A 244 8.70 10.54 -9.59
C SER A 244 7.31 10.93 -10.06
N ALA A 245 6.56 9.94 -10.49
CA ALA A 245 5.17 10.09 -10.91
C ALA A 245 4.37 8.95 -10.28
N VAL A 246 3.21 9.28 -9.74
CA VAL A 246 2.29 8.29 -9.20
C VAL A 246 0.83 8.66 -9.45
N VAL A 247 0.03 7.65 -9.76
CA VAL A 247 -1.42 7.76 -9.79
C VAL A 247 -1.97 7.53 -8.38
N LYS A 248 -2.78 8.47 -7.88
CA LYS A 248 -3.60 8.30 -6.67
C LYS A 248 -5.06 8.59 -7.01
N GLY A 249 -5.91 7.57 -6.94
CA GLY A 249 -7.28 7.67 -7.45
C GLY A 249 -7.29 8.12 -8.92
N ASP A 250 -8.08 9.15 -9.23
CA ASP A 250 -8.18 9.74 -10.57
C ASP A 250 -7.08 10.79 -10.87
N ASN A 251 -6.12 11.02 -9.97
CA ASN A 251 -5.12 12.08 -10.08
C ASN A 251 -3.71 11.54 -10.36
N LEU A 252 -2.97 12.25 -11.23
CA LEU A 252 -1.53 12.05 -11.42
C LEU A 252 -0.76 13.03 -10.53
N HIS A 253 0.00 12.50 -9.57
CA HIS A 253 0.89 13.24 -8.69
C HIS A 253 2.32 13.18 -9.21
N LEU A 254 2.94 14.34 -9.37
CA LEU A 254 4.29 14.49 -9.89
C LEU A 254 5.19 15.10 -8.83
N SER A 255 6.39 14.54 -8.68
CA SER A 255 7.43 15.10 -7.83
C SER A 255 8.73 15.23 -8.61
N MET A 256 9.48 16.28 -8.28
CA MET A 256 10.83 16.51 -8.78
C MET A 256 11.67 17.04 -7.63
N THR A 257 12.88 16.49 -7.50
CA THR A 257 13.91 17.00 -6.59
C THR A 257 15.13 17.38 -7.41
N VAL A 258 15.92 18.32 -6.88
CA VAL A 258 17.13 18.84 -7.50
C VAL A 258 18.34 18.67 -6.58
N HIS A 259 19.56 18.74 -7.11
CA HIS A 259 20.79 18.63 -6.30
C HIS A 259 21.08 19.88 -5.45
N GLY A 260 20.64 21.06 -5.90
CA GLY A 260 20.75 22.35 -5.20
C GLY A 260 19.40 22.90 -4.72
N ILE A 261 19.11 24.16 -5.07
CA ILE A 261 17.85 24.84 -4.73
C ILE A 261 16.87 24.69 -5.89
N ALA A 262 15.63 24.29 -5.61
CA ALA A 262 14.55 24.27 -6.59
C ALA A 262 13.98 25.68 -6.76
N ALA A 263 13.80 26.13 -8.01
CA ALA A 263 13.38 27.49 -8.34
C ALA A 263 14.22 28.57 -7.61
N PRO A 264 15.55 28.59 -7.80
CA PRO A 264 16.44 29.50 -7.10
C PRO A 264 16.13 30.97 -7.44
N SER A 265 16.29 31.84 -6.44
CA SER A 265 16.16 33.28 -6.63
C SER A 265 17.37 33.87 -7.36
N VAL A 266 17.30 35.16 -7.73
CA VAL A 266 18.44 35.85 -8.36
C VAL A 266 19.64 35.87 -7.41
N ASP A 267 19.41 35.95 -6.10
CA ASP A 267 20.45 35.96 -5.09
C ASP A 267 21.10 34.58 -4.90
N ASP A 268 20.39 33.51 -5.26
CA ASP A 268 20.91 32.14 -5.24
C ASP A 268 21.69 31.78 -6.52
N THR A 269 21.66 32.65 -7.53
CA THR A 269 22.31 32.41 -8.82
C THR A 269 23.81 32.77 -8.72
N PRO A 270 24.72 31.85 -9.08
CA PRO A 270 26.16 32.12 -9.08
C PRO A 270 26.54 33.34 -9.92
N GLU A 271 27.57 34.07 -9.47
CA GLU A 271 28.06 35.25 -10.18
C GLU A 271 28.44 34.92 -11.63
N GLY A 272 27.94 35.71 -12.58
CA GLY A 272 28.17 35.52 -14.01
C GLY A 272 27.19 34.57 -14.70
N MET A 273 26.20 34.01 -13.99
CA MET A 273 25.12 33.20 -14.56
C MET A 273 23.79 33.98 -14.66
N ASN A 274 22.89 33.49 -15.50
CA ASN A 274 21.56 34.08 -15.69
C ASN A 274 20.50 33.21 -15.01
N ASN A 275 19.59 33.84 -14.27
CA ASN A 275 18.49 33.14 -13.63
C ASN A 275 17.30 32.96 -14.59
N ARG A 276 17.08 31.75 -15.08
CA ARG A 276 15.86 31.34 -15.78
C ARG A 276 15.70 29.82 -15.71
N TYR A 277 14.71 29.35 -14.97
CA TYR A 277 14.46 27.92 -14.78
C TYR A 277 13.06 27.55 -15.25
N TYR A 278 12.96 26.46 -16.02
CA TYR A 278 11.71 25.78 -16.33
C TYR A 278 11.91 24.29 -16.05
N TYR A 279 10.99 23.72 -15.29
CA TYR A 279 10.92 22.28 -15.07
C TYR A 279 9.76 21.75 -15.91
N HIS A 280 10.01 20.65 -16.59
CA HIS A 280 9.00 20.00 -17.44
C HIS A 280 8.99 18.52 -17.14
N TRP A 281 7.81 17.92 -17.05
CA TRP A 281 7.64 16.48 -17.08
C TRP A 281 7.28 16.06 -18.50
N LEU A 282 7.95 15.03 -19.00
CA LEU A 282 7.76 14.49 -20.34
C LEU A 282 7.08 13.13 -20.23
N PHE A 283 5.94 12.96 -20.90
CA PHE A 283 5.19 11.71 -20.93
C PHE A 283 5.10 11.19 -22.36
N ASP A 284 5.60 9.98 -22.56
CA ASP A 284 5.37 9.15 -23.75
C ASP A 284 4.11 8.31 -23.46
N THR A 285 3.00 8.66 -24.09
CA THR A 285 1.67 8.13 -23.76
C THR A 285 1.24 7.00 -24.68
N ASP A 286 1.87 6.88 -25.85
CA ASP A 286 1.66 5.80 -26.80
C ASP A 286 2.79 4.75 -26.78
N ASN A 287 3.87 5.00 -26.03
CA ASN A 287 5.06 4.17 -25.91
C ASN A 287 5.77 3.94 -27.27
N ASP A 288 5.67 4.92 -28.17
CA ASP A 288 6.36 4.95 -29.45
C ASP A 288 7.38 6.10 -29.51
N ILE A 289 8.66 5.79 -29.34
CA ILE A 289 9.76 6.76 -29.46
C ILE A 289 9.81 7.49 -30.84
N ALA A 290 9.11 6.99 -31.85
CA ALA A 290 9.03 7.65 -33.15
C ALA A 290 8.03 8.82 -33.18
N THR A 291 7.07 8.89 -32.25
CA THR A 291 6.08 9.96 -32.12
C THR A 291 6.53 11.00 -31.09
N GLY A 292 5.78 12.10 -30.95
CA GLY A 292 6.04 13.14 -29.96
C GLY A 292 7.33 13.97 -30.15
N PHE A 293 7.67 14.71 -29.09
CA PHE A 293 8.91 15.49 -28.94
C PHE A 293 10.04 14.57 -28.46
N LYS A 294 11.12 14.47 -29.24
CA LYS A 294 12.28 13.66 -28.86
C LYS A 294 13.17 14.41 -27.88
N ASN A 295 13.47 13.79 -26.76
CA ASN A 295 14.37 14.35 -25.75
C ASN A 295 15.86 13.95 -25.95
N ASP A 296 16.22 13.37 -27.10
CA ASP A 296 17.61 13.08 -27.46
C ASP A 296 18.42 14.32 -27.85
N ALA A 297 17.75 15.44 -28.12
CA ALA A 297 18.35 16.74 -28.35
C ALA A 297 17.49 17.88 -27.80
N TYR A 298 18.13 18.94 -27.31
CA TYR A 298 17.49 20.17 -26.88
C TYR A 298 18.17 21.39 -27.52
N GLU A 299 17.39 22.26 -28.16
CA GLU A 299 17.87 23.45 -28.90
C GLU A 299 19.02 23.15 -29.88
N GLY A 300 18.99 21.99 -30.51
CA GLY A 300 20.00 21.55 -31.48
C GLY A 300 21.25 20.90 -30.88
N ASN A 301 21.33 20.77 -29.56
CA ASN A 301 22.43 20.10 -28.86
C ASN A 301 21.98 18.70 -28.37
N PRO A 302 22.81 17.66 -28.51
CA PRO A 302 22.48 16.34 -28.00
C PRO A 302 22.42 16.35 -26.47
N THR A 303 21.45 15.67 -25.87
CA THR A 303 21.30 15.56 -24.41
C THR A 303 22.17 14.46 -23.81
N GLY A 304 22.63 13.50 -24.63
CA GLY A 304 23.46 12.39 -24.17
C GLY A 304 22.70 11.28 -23.43
N LEU A 305 21.37 11.32 -23.42
CA LEU A 305 20.54 10.30 -22.81
C LEU A 305 20.76 8.92 -23.44
N ALA A 306 20.96 7.91 -22.60
CA ALA A 306 21.13 6.53 -23.06
C ALA A 306 19.82 5.89 -23.56
N LYS A 307 18.68 6.40 -23.07
CA LYS A 307 17.33 5.90 -23.39
C LYS A 307 16.39 7.10 -23.58
N PRO A 308 16.43 7.77 -24.74
CA PRO A 308 15.50 8.85 -25.02
C PRO A 308 14.06 8.31 -25.20
N ILE A 309 13.08 9.21 -25.13
CA ILE A 309 11.66 8.96 -25.35
C ILE A 309 11.08 9.91 -26.41
N GLY A 310 9.91 9.56 -26.94
CA GLY A 310 9.07 10.43 -27.76
C GLY A 310 7.92 10.98 -26.93
N ALA A 311 8.05 12.19 -26.39
CA ALA A 311 7.07 12.73 -25.45
C ALA A 311 5.84 13.32 -26.17
N ASP A 312 4.65 12.80 -25.89
CA ASP A 312 3.37 13.28 -26.42
C ASP A 312 2.77 14.41 -25.58
N LEU A 313 3.05 14.39 -24.27
CA LEU A 313 2.53 15.34 -23.30
C LEU A 313 3.68 15.95 -22.50
N VAL A 314 3.63 17.28 -22.36
CA VAL A 314 4.54 18.05 -21.52
C VAL A 314 3.71 18.79 -20.49
N VAL A 315 4.05 18.60 -19.21
CA VAL A 315 3.45 19.31 -18.07
C VAL A 315 4.46 20.25 -17.46
#